data_AF-A0A3D2ULL6-F1
#
_entry.id   AF-A0A3D2ULL6-F1
#
_cell.length_a   1.000
_cell.length_b   1.000
_cell.length_c   1.000
_cell.angle_alpha   90.00
_cell.angle_beta   90.00
_cell.angle_gamma   90.00
#
_symmetry.space_group_name_H-M   'P 1'
#
loop_
_entity.id
_entity.type
_entity.pdbx_description
1 polymer ?
#
loop_
_entity_poly.entity_id
_entity_poly.type
_entity_poly.pdbx_seq_one_letter_code
_entity_poly.pdbx_strand_id
1 'polypeptide(L)'
;DWSIWSASLNYSGIVLQEYGTTLLSLQEGNPGLRCDTLTFVVPPDADLTNASIFINSIAAPPQGDDYCSVYMPKIQQSLAERGIGIVLDCVDINGALTMQILSIPPDMTQQQAEEIVYSDEFYTIAGPWSFAFNLSQ
;
A
#
# COMPACT_ATOMS: atom_id res chain seq x y z
N ASP A 1 -7.99 0.87 -7.18
CA ASP A 1 -7.95 -0.60 -7.17
C ASP A 1 -6.98 -1.13 -6.10
N TRP A 2 -7.48 -1.86 -5.09
CA TRP A 2 -6.70 -2.35 -3.92
C TRP A 2 -5.93 -3.66 -4.15
N SER A 3 -4.59 -3.65 -4.04
CA SER A 3 -3.66 -4.80 -4.12
C SER A 3 -3.03 -5.13 -2.77
N ILE A 4 -2.51 -6.34 -2.63
CA ILE A 4 -1.52 -6.65 -1.60
C ILE A 4 -0.27 -5.78 -1.82
N TRP A 5 0.08 -5.00 -0.79
CA TRP A 5 1.25 -4.12 -0.77
C TRP A 5 2.44 -4.77 -0.06
N SER A 6 2.15 -5.52 1.00
CA SER A 6 3.15 -6.36 1.65
C SER A 6 2.54 -7.64 2.21
N ALA A 7 3.28 -8.75 2.09
CA ALA A 7 2.92 -10.03 2.68
C ALA A 7 4.14 -10.84 3.13
N SER A 8 4.00 -11.63 4.19
CA SER A 8 5.04 -12.55 4.64
C SER A 8 4.51 -13.96 4.83
N LEU A 9 5.39 -14.95 4.72
CA LEU A 9 5.12 -16.34 5.04
C LEU A 9 5.89 -16.70 6.31
N ASN A 10 5.17 -17.21 7.32
CA ASN A 10 5.76 -17.77 8.52
C ASN A 10 5.60 -19.29 8.52
N TYR A 11 6.68 -20.02 8.74
CA TYR A 11 6.65 -21.46 8.99
C TYR A 11 7.81 -21.83 9.90
N SER A 12 7.57 -22.70 10.89
CA SER A 12 8.63 -23.19 11.79
C SER A 12 9.47 -22.07 12.45
N GLY A 13 8.86 -20.89 12.68
CA GLY A 13 9.53 -19.71 13.24
C GLY A 13 10.38 -18.89 12.24
N ILE A 14 10.45 -19.31 10.98
CA ILE A 14 11.09 -18.58 9.88
C ILE A 14 10.08 -17.63 9.25
N VAL A 15 10.46 -16.38 9.05
CA VAL A 15 9.66 -15.38 8.31
C VAL A 15 10.33 -15.10 6.97
N LEU A 16 9.60 -15.35 5.88
CA LEU A 16 9.99 -15.00 4.53
C LEU A 16 9.15 -13.83 4.03
N GLN A 17 9.80 -12.83 3.46
CA GLN A 17 9.11 -11.82 2.66
C GLN A 17 8.75 -12.41 1.30
N GLU A 18 7.64 -11.95 0.77
CA GLU A 18 7.20 -12.20 -0.60
C GLU A 18 8.27 -11.80 -1.63
N TYR A 19 8.44 -12.62 -2.66
CA TYR A 19 9.36 -12.34 -3.76
C TYR A 19 8.72 -11.47 -4.85
N GLY A 20 7.38 -11.44 -4.90
CA GLY A 20 6.62 -10.63 -5.84
C GLY A 20 5.13 -10.92 -5.75
N THR A 21 4.33 -9.92 -6.11
CA THR A 21 2.86 -9.99 -6.20
C THR A 21 2.45 -9.81 -7.66
N THR A 22 1.73 -10.77 -8.22
CA THR A 22 1.10 -10.60 -9.54
C THR A 22 -0.39 -10.42 -9.36
N LEU A 23 -0.91 -9.29 -9.80
CA LEU A 23 -2.35 -9.05 -9.88
C LEU A 23 -2.96 -9.99 -10.92
N LEU A 24 -3.82 -10.91 -10.50
CA LEU A 24 -4.66 -11.65 -11.43
C LEU A 24 -5.96 -10.86 -11.57
N SER A 25 -6.10 -10.15 -12.69
CA SER A 25 -7.35 -9.49 -13.03
C SER A 25 -8.49 -10.51 -13.07
N LEU A 26 -9.65 -10.12 -12.53
CA LEU A 26 -10.99 -10.70 -12.71
C LEU A 26 -10.98 -12.15 -13.17
N GLN A 27 -11.15 -13.09 -12.24
CA GLN A 27 -11.32 -14.49 -12.59
C GLN A 27 -12.44 -14.62 -13.63
N GLU A 28 -12.15 -15.19 -14.79
CA GLU A 28 -13.16 -15.57 -15.77
C GLU A 28 -14.16 -16.52 -15.08
N GLY A 29 -15.31 -15.98 -14.67
CA GLY A 29 -16.39 -16.75 -14.03
C GLY A 29 -17.02 -16.14 -12.79
N ASN A 30 -16.37 -15.19 -12.09
CA ASN A 30 -16.96 -14.51 -10.91
C ASN A 30 -16.69 -12.99 -10.91
N PRO A 31 -17.56 -12.20 -11.55
CA PRO A 31 -17.43 -10.74 -11.55
C PRO A 31 -17.49 -10.20 -10.11
N GLY A 32 -16.51 -9.36 -9.74
CA GLY A 32 -16.46 -8.68 -8.44
C GLY A 32 -15.47 -9.27 -7.42
N LEU A 33 -14.80 -10.38 -7.73
CA LEU A 33 -13.69 -10.90 -6.92
C LEU A 33 -12.34 -10.51 -7.53
N ARG A 34 -11.39 -10.17 -6.65
CA ARG A 34 -10.00 -9.90 -7.00
C ARG A 34 -9.10 -10.94 -6.36
N CYS A 35 -8.15 -11.46 -7.13
CA CYS A 35 -7.15 -12.40 -6.65
C CYS A 35 -5.75 -11.83 -6.93
N ASP A 36 -4.91 -11.81 -5.91
CA ASP A 36 -3.49 -11.51 -6.07
C ASP A 36 -2.69 -12.81 -5.82
N THR A 37 -1.70 -13.09 -6.65
CA THR A 37 -0.82 -14.25 -6.47
C THR A 37 0.41 -13.84 -5.67
N LEU A 38 0.61 -14.50 -4.53
CA LEU A 38 1.82 -14.38 -3.71
C LEU A 38 2.81 -15.49 -4.05
N THR A 39 4.06 -15.11 -4.28
CA THR A 39 5.14 -16.08 -4.52
C THR A 39 6.16 -16.04 -3.40
N PHE A 40 6.41 -17.20 -2.79
CA PHE A 40 7.44 -17.39 -1.77
C PHE A 40 8.41 -18.48 -2.23
N VAL A 41 9.71 -18.28 -1.97
CA VAL A 41 10.74 -19.29 -2.24
C VAL A 41 11.07 -20.00 -0.94
N VAL A 42 10.70 -21.27 -0.85
CA VAL A 42 10.96 -22.12 0.33
C VAL A 42 12.01 -23.19 0.00
N PRO A 43 12.89 -23.57 0.95
CA PRO A 43 13.75 -24.73 0.80
C PRO A 43 12.93 -26.01 0.53
N PRO A 44 13.48 -26.98 -0.22
CA PRO A 44 12.76 -28.21 -0.57
C PRO A 44 12.47 -29.11 0.64
N ASP A 45 13.18 -28.93 1.75
CA ASP A 45 13.06 -29.65 3.02
C ASP A 45 12.32 -28.85 4.11
N ALA A 46 11.72 -27.72 3.76
CA ALA A 46 10.96 -26.90 4.71
C ALA A 46 9.71 -27.61 5.23
N ASP A 47 9.54 -27.65 6.55
CA ASP A 47 8.29 -28.10 7.17
C ASP A 47 7.23 -26.99 7.12
N LEU A 48 6.24 -27.20 6.24
CA LEU A 48 5.09 -26.33 6.03
C LEU A 48 3.79 -26.88 6.65
N THR A 49 3.89 -27.85 7.56
CA THR A 49 2.72 -28.42 8.26
C THR A 49 1.98 -27.36 9.07
N ASN A 50 2.72 -26.39 9.61
CA ASN A 50 2.20 -25.25 10.36
C ASN A 50 2.70 -23.94 9.74
N ALA A 51 2.19 -23.61 8.56
CA ALA A 51 2.53 -22.38 7.85
C ALA A 51 1.39 -21.34 7.94
N SER A 52 1.74 -20.07 7.88
CA SER A 52 0.79 -18.96 7.87
C SER A 52 1.26 -17.84 6.95
N ILE A 53 0.40 -17.41 6.05
CA ILE A 53 0.60 -16.16 5.30
C ILE A 53 0.04 -15.01 6.11
N PHE A 54 0.81 -13.93 6.21
CA PHE A 54 0.39 -12.66 6.76
C PHE A 54 0.34 -11.65 5.63
N ILE A 55 -0.82 -11.03 5.41
CA ILE A 55 -0.93 -9.84 4.58
C ILE A 55 -0.67 -8.66 5.52
N ASN A 56 0.49 -8.02 5.37
CA ASN A 56 0.92 -6.93 6.25
C ASN A 56 0.25 -5.62 5.87
N SER A 57 -0.05 -5.43 4.59
CA SER A 57 -0.74 -4.25 4.09
C SER A 57 -1.35 -4.48 2.72
N ILE A 58 -2.44 -3.76 2.45
CA ILE A 58 -3.00 -3.59 1.10
C ILE A 58 -2.88 -2.14 0.71
N ALA A 59 -2.76 -1.84 -0.59
CA ALA A 59 -2.66 -0.50 -1.12
C ALA A 59 -3.54 -0.31 -2.35
N ALA A 60 -4.10 0.87 -2.53
CA ALA A 60 -4.65 1.32 -3.79
C ALA A 60 -3.79 2.48 -4.31
N PRO A 61 -2.65 2.21 -4.99
CA PRO A 61 -1.74 3.26 -5.42
C PRO A 61 -2.48 4.33 -6.24
N PRO A 62 -2.24 5.62 -5.96
CA PRO A 62 -2.89 6.72 -6.67
C PRO A 62 -2.55 6.71 -8.16
N GLN A 63 -3.56 6.88 -9.01
CA GLN A 63 -3.36 7.33 -10.39
C GLN A 63 -3.12 8.84 -10.42
N GLY A 64 -2.63 9.37 -11.55
CA GLY A 64 -2.24 10.78 -11.64
C GLY A 64 -3.38 11.75 -11.29
N ASP A 65 -4.59 11.44 -11.74
CA ASP A 65 -5.82 12.18 -11.47
C ASP A 65 -6.42 11.94 -10.08
N ASP A 66 -6.13 10.78 -9.47
CA ASP A 66 -6.58 10.46 -8.12
C ASP A 66 -5.92 11.38 -7.07
N TYR A 67 -4.69 11.84 -7.30
CA TYR A 67 -3.98 12.69 -6.34
C TYR A 67 -4.77 13.95 -5.99
N CYS A 68 -5.34 14.61 -6.99
CA CYS A 68 -6.09 15.84 -6.78
C CYS A 68 -7.54 15.61 -6.32
N SER A 69 -8.19 14.59 -6.87
CA SER A 69 -9.62 14.37 -6.65
C SER A 69 -9.92 13.57 -5.37
N VAL A 70 -9.03 12.67 -4.97
CA VAL A 70 -9.24 11.73 -3.86
C VAL A 70 -8.24 11.97 -2.72
N TYR A 71 -6.95 12.04 -3.04
CA TYR A 71 -5.92 11.99 -2.00
C TYR A 71 -5.61 13.35 -1.39
N MET A 72 -5.52 14.43 -2.16
CA MET A 72 -5.21 15.77 -1.65
C MET A 72 -6.18 16.19 -0.53
N PRO A 73 -7.51 16.06 -0.66
CA PRO A 73 -8.42 16.40 0.45
C PRO A 73 -8.17 15.55 1.70
N LYS A 74 -7.91 14.25 1.52
CA LYS A 74 -7.63 13.31 2.62
C LYS A 74 -6.30 13.63 3.32
N ILE A 75 -5.26 13.93 2.56
CA ILE A 75 -3.94 14.32 3.07
C ILE A 75 -4.09 15.65 3.82
N GLN A 76 -4.72 16.66 3.21
CA GLN A 76 -4.93 17.96 3.82
C GLN A 76 -5.71 17.87 5.14
N GLN A 77 -6.73 17.00 5.20
CA GLN A 77 -7.45 16.69 6.43
C GLN A 77 -6.54 16.08 7.50
N SER A 78 -5.78 15.03 7.16
CA SER A 78 -4.85 14.37 8.10
C SER A 78 -3.78 15.33 8.63
N LEU A 79 -3.23 16.19 7.76
CA LEU A 79 -2.29 17.23 8.14
C LEU A 79 -2.91 18.21 9.15
N ALA A 80 -4.15 18.66 8.89
CA ALA A 80 -4.86 19.55 9.80
C ALA A 80 -5.15 18.88 11.16
N GLU A 81 -5.60 17.62 11.16
CA GLU A 81 -5.85 16.84 12.37
C GLU A 81 -4.57 16.61 13.21
N ARG A 82 -3.42 16.46 12.54
CA ARG A 82 -2.09 16.33 13.16
C ARG A 82 -1.46 17.67 13.53
N GLY A 83 -2.09 18.79 13.21
CA GLY A 83 -1.55 20.13 13.45
C GLY A 83 -0.31 20.46 12.61
N ILE A 84 -0.13 19.79 11.46
CA ILE A 84 0.99 19.99 10.55
C ILE A 84 0.59 21.05 9.52
N GLY A 85 1.25 22.21 9.56
CA GLY A 85 0.94 23.38 8.72
C GLY A 85 1.40 23.30 7.26
N ILE A 86 1.27 22.14 6.62
CA ILE A 86 1.50 22.00 5.17
C ILE A 86 0.21 22.36 4.43
N VAL A 87 0.33 23.18 3.38
CA VAL A 87 -0.80 23.54 2.50
C VAL A 87 -0.57 22.92 1.14
N LEU A 88 -1.57 22.18 0.67
CA LEU A 88 -1.61 21.53 -0.63
C LEU A 88 -2.58 22.26 -1.55
N ASP A 89 -2.28 22.20 -2.84
CA ASP A 89 -3.21 22.64 -3.89
C ASP A 89 -2.99 21.81 -5.16
N CYS A 90 -3.96 21.88 -6.06
CA CYS A 90 -3.89 21.24 -7.36
C CYS A 90 -3.91 22.27 -8.47
N VAL A 91 -2.79 22.36 -9.17
CA VAL A 91 -2.59 23.31 -10.26
C VAL A 91 -2.67 22.59 -11.60
N ASP A 92 -3.28 23.25 -12.59
CA ASP A 92 -3.26 22.77 -13.97
C ASP A 92 -1.86 23.02 -14.57
N ILE A 93 -1.19 21.93 -14.97
CA ILE A 93 0.07 21.96 -15.70
C ILE A 93 -0.16 21.27 -17.03
N ASN A 94 -0.26 22.06 -18.10
CA ASN A 94 -0.47 21.57 -19.47
C ASN A 94 -1.73 20.70 -19.65
N GLY A 95 -2.83 21.06 -18.97
CA GLY A 95 -4.10 20.35 -19.04
C GLY A 95 -4.21 19.15 -18.10
N ALA A 96 -3.23 18.96 -17.20
CA ALA A 96 -3.24 17.92 -16.18
C ALA A 96 -3.17 18.55 -14.78
N LEU A 97 -4.14 18.23 -13.92
CA LEU A 97 -4.10 18.64 -12.51
C LEU A 97 -2.97 17.90 -11.80
N THR A 98 -2.08 18.67 -11.17
CA THR A 98 -0.94 18.16 -10.42
C THR A 98 -0.97 18.71 -9.01
N MET A 99 -0.94 17.82 -8.01
CA MET A 99 -0.85 18.20 -6.61
C MET A 99 0.52 18.80 -6.31
N GLN A 100 0.54 19.94 -5.61
CA GLN A 100 1.74 20.64 -5.18
C GLN A 100 1.65 21.06 -3.72
N ILE A 101 2.82 21.19 -3.10
CA ILE A 101 2.97 21.80 -1.77
C ILE A 101 3.12 23.31 -1.98
N LEU A 102 2.12 24.10 -1.55
CA LEU A 102 2.14 25.56 -1.65
C LEU A 102 2.94 26.22 -0.54
N SER A 103 2.87 25.67 0.66
CA SER A 103 3.62 26.18 1.81
C SER A 103 3.88 25.09 2.83
N ILE A 104 5.00 25.24 3.54
CA ILE A 104 5.42 24.38 4.63
C ILE A 104 5.68 25.21 5.90
N PRO A 105 5.62 24.62 7.10
CA PRO A 105 6.04 25.28 8.33
C PRO A 105 7.50 25.75 8.29
N PRO A 106 7.86 26.84 8.99
CA PRO A 106 9.21 27.42 8.94
C PRO A 106 10.30 26.52 9.54
N ASP A 107 9.92 25.55 10.38
CA ASP A 107 10.79 24.56 11.01
C ASP A 107 10.91 23.25 10.21
N MET A 108 10.33 23.21 9.01
CA MET A 108 10.28 22.02 8.16
C MET A 108 11.02 22.26 6.84
N THR A 109 11.69 21.21 6.33
CA THR A 109 12.29 21.23 4.99
C THR A 109 11.31 20.73 3.94
N GLN A 110 11.54 21.11 2.67
CA GLN A 110 10.74 20.60 1.55
C GLN A 110 10.73 19.07 1.49
N GLN A 111 11.90 18.44 1.68
CA GLN A 111 12.02 16.97 1.67
C GLN A 111 11.16 16.32 2.77
N GLN A 112 11.16 16.89 3.98
CA GLN A 112 10.32 16.38 5.07
C GLN A 112 8.83 16.51 4.73
N ALA A 113 8.43 17.63 4.12
CA ALA A 113 7.06 17.82 3.67
C ALA A 113 6.66 16.80 2.60
N GLU A 114 7.55 16.51 1.64
CA GLU A 114 7.33 15.50 0.60
C GLU A 114 7.22 14.09 1.18
N GLU A 115 8.09 13.71 2.12
CA GLU A 115 8.05 12.42 2.81
C GLU A 115 6.72 12.21 3.56
N ILE A 116 6.17 13.29 4.14
CA ILE A 116 4.86 13.25 4.77
C ILE A 116 3.77 13.15 3.69
N VAL A 117 3.69 14.11 2.77
CA VAL A 117 2.59 14.26 1.80
C VAL A 117 2.46 13.07 0.85
N TYR A 118 3.58 12.51 0.41
CA TYR A 118 3.60 11.37 -0.52
C TYR A 118 3.82 10.02 0.20
N SER A 119 3.63 9.99 1.51
CA SER A 119 3.69 8.77 2.31
C SER A 119 2.66 7.74 1.82
N ASP A 120 3.05 6.47 1.86
CA ASP A 120 2.17 5.36 1.52
C ASP A 120 1.00 5.17 2.49
N GLU A 121 1.04 5.78 3.67
CA GLU A 121 -0.04 5.74 4.67
C GLU A 121 -1.38 6.24 4.11
N PHE A 122 -1.36 7.11 3.09
CA PHE A 122 -2.57 7.68 2.52
C PHE A 122 -3.32 6.76 1.57
N TYR A 123 -2.61 5.79 0.99
CA TYR A 123 -3.17 4.84 0.04
C TYR A 123 -2.98 3.38 0.47
N THR A 124 -2.44 3.14 1.66
CA THR A 124 -2.32 1.81 2.28
C THR A 124 -3.30 1.63 3.43
N ILE A 125 -3.62 0.37 3.73
CA ILE A 125 -4.27 -0.07 4.96
C ILE A 125 -3.36 -1.14 5.56
N ALA A 126 -2.93 -0.93 6.79
CA ALA A 126 -2.14 -1.89 7.55
C ALA A 126 -3.00 -3.08 8.03
N GLY A 127 -2.41 -4.26 8.00
CA GLY A 127 -2.93 -5.48 8.62
C GLY A 127 -2.39 -5.66 10.06
N PRO A 128 -2.08 -6.90 10.50
CA PRO A 128 -1.97 -8.10 9.69
C PRO A 128 -3.29 -8.86 9.52
N TRP A 129 -3.53 -9.36 8.31
CA TRP A 129 -4.52 -10.42 8.07
C TRP A 129 -3.78 -11.76 7.96
N SER A 130 -4.14 -12.73 8.81
CA SER A 130 -3.46 -14.01 8.90
C SER A 130 -4.27 -15.14 8.28
N PHE A 131 -3.61 -15.95 7.47
CA PHE A 131 -4.18 -17.11 6.78
C PHE A 131 -3.31 -18.33 7.05
N ALA A 132 -3.76 -19.17 7.98
CA ALA A 132 -3.08 -20.42 8.30
C ALA A 132 -3.43 -21.50 7.25
N PHE A 133 -2.43 -22.29 6.88
CA PHE A 133 -2.62 -23.42 5.98
C PHE A 133 -1.67 -24.56 6.34
N ASN A 134 -1.99 -25.75 5.84
CA ASN A 134 -1.20 -26.95 6.01
C ASN A 134 -0.94 -27.55 4.64
N LEU A 135 0.33 -27.62 4.23
CA LEU A 135 0.76 -28.25 2.98
C LEU A 135 1.36 -29.65 3.20
N SER A 136 0.85 -30.41 4.18
CA SER A 136 1.11 -31.84 4.25
C SER A 136 0.38 -32.55 3.10
N GLN A 137 0.99 -32.59 1.92
CA GLN A 137 0.60 -33.49 0.83
C GLN A 137 1.80 -34.34 0.42
#